data_AF-D8FUI4-F1
#
_entry.id   AF-D8FUI4-F1
#
_cell.length_a   1.000
_cell.length_b   1.000
_cell.length_c   1.000
_cell.angle_alpha   90.00
_cell.angle_beta   90.00
_cell.angle_gamma   90.00
#
_symmetry.space_group_name_H-M   'P 1'
#
loop_
_entity.id
_entity.type
_entity.pdbx_description
1 polymer ?
#
loop_
_entity_poly.entity_id
_entity_poly.type
_entity_poly.pdbx_seq_one_letter_code
_entity_poly.pdbx_strand_id
1 'polypeptide(L)'
;MASIQLTNRLTATDKNIFTPNSSDATGTTTRAKDYLLEVQLVNEPISIDLFKDASTYDPYVEVYQIPKGSRGANLAETGTFVAQDDDSGGGLNSRIAALTSLPGVDYVVRVTSFSALSSLPQPFTLQVSTPNGTVALKDPVTGVTLDAAGNIIPGSGGDPLTGNLPVRRFFDKTAGGHFYTTDPTEKNERLNNPTRYQSEGDEFIAPAAGNAKVQRFFNTASGTYFYTNKPTDIQFVRDNLPQFRAEGEVFNSYNTAVSGAIPVFRFTNLARERENPQNITHFYTASAATRAVVQARSDFRDEGVAFYALPPT
;
A
#
# COMPACT_ATOMS: atom_id res chain seq x y z
N MET A 1 10.30 -24.67 -12.68
CA MET A 1 10.75 -23.84 -11.55
C MET A 1 10.66 -22.39 -11.97
N ALA A 2 9.67 -21.68 -11.45
CA ALA A 2 9.58 -20.23 -11.62
C ALA A 2 10.44 -19.56 -10.55
N SER A 3 11.16 -18.51 -10.94
CA SER A 3 11.96 -17.72 -10.01
C SER A 3 11.94 -16.26 -10.42
N ILE A 4 11.96 -15.39 -9.41
CA ILE A 4 12.15 -13.95 -9.55
C ILE A 4 13.34 -13.55 -8.68
N GLN A 5 14.13 -12.61 -9.19
CA GLN A 5 15.26 -12.04 -8.47
C GLN A 5 15.17 -10.51 -8.51
N LEU A 6 15.47 -9.89 -7.37
CA LEU A 6 15.50 -8.45 -7.19
C LEU A 6 16.79 -8.08 -6.48
N THR A 7 17.58 -7.18 -7.06
CA THR A 7 18.79 -6.61 -6.48
C THR A 7 18.51 -5.17 -6.08
N ASN A 8 18.65 -4.85 -4.80
CA ASN A 8 18.36 -3.53 -4.26
C ASN A 8 19.31 -3.22 -3.10
N ARG A 9 19.03 -2.18 -2.32
CA ARG A 9 19.86 -1.75 -1.19
C ARG A 9 19.00 -1.23 -0.05
N LEU A 10 19.36 -1.55 1.18
CA LEU A 10 18.84 -0.87 2.37
C LEU A 10 19.46 0.53 2.44
N THR A 11 18.65 1.55 2.65
CA THR A 11 19.01 2.97 2.62
C THR A 11 18.51 3.70 3.87
N ALA A 12 18.96 4.94 4.06
CA ALA A 12 18.54 5.76 5.19
C ALA A 12 17.05 6.17 5.14
N THR A 13 16.42 6.10 3.96
CA THR A 13 14.99 6.44 3.77
C THR A 13 14.06 5.26 3.96
N ASP A 14 14.60 4.05 4.13
CA ASP A 14 13.80 2.85 4.36
C ASP A 14 13.28 2.77 5.79
N LYS A 15 12.31 1.89 6.01
CA LYS A 15 11.57 1.75 7.27
C LYS A 15 12.54 1.55 8.43
N ASN A 16 12.39 2.36 9.48
CA ASN A 16 13.14 2.19 10.72
C ASN A 16 12.41 1.18 11.61
N ILE A 17 13.07 0.07 11.96
CA ILE A 17 12.54 -0.95 12.87
C ILE A 17 13.56 -1.26 13.96
N PHE A 18 13.14 -1.85 15.07
CA PHE A 18 14.09 -2.39 16.06
C PHE A 18 14.88 -3.55 15.47
N THR A 19 16.12 -3.73 15.94
CA THR A 19 16.92 -4.88 15.52
C THR A 19 16.28 -6.18 16.00
N PRO A 20 16.25 -7.24 15.16
CA PRO A 20 15.86 -8.58 15.59
C PRO A 20 16.77 -9.17 16.68
N ASN A 21 18.05 -8.78 16.69
CA ASN A 21 19.04 -9.25 17.66
C ASN A 21 18.72 -8.77 19.08
N SER A 22 18.25 -9.68 19.93
CA SER A 22 17.94 -9.41 21.34
C SER A 22 19.17 -9.10 22.21
N SER A 23 20.38 -9.31 21.69
CA SER A 23 21.63 -8.94 22.36
C SER A 23 22.04 -7.49 22.12
N ASP A 24 21.44 -6.82 21.14
CA ASP A 24 21.67 -5.39 20.93
C ASP A 24 21.08 -4.58 22.09
N ALA A 25 21.63 -3.38 22.32
CA ALA A 25 21.10 -2.49 23.34
C ALA A 25 19.63 -2.16 23.07
N THR A 26 18.81 -2.07 24.13
CA THR A 26 17.39 -1.74 23.99
C THR A 26 17.21 -0.43 23.23
N GLY A 27 16.33 -0.45 22.22
CA GLY A 27 16.08 0.70 21.36
C GLY A 27 17.00 0.80 20.14
N THR A 28 17.92 -0.16 19.95
CA THR A 28 18.73 -0.24 18.73
C THR A 28 17.86 -0.53 17.52
N THR A 29 18.11 0.17 16.41
CA THR A 29 17.29 0.09 15.20
C THR A 29 18.11 -0.28 13.96
N THR A 30 17.42 -0.83 12.96
CA THR A 30 17.93 -1.17 11.63
C THR A 30 16.99 -0.66 10.54
N ARG A 31 17.27 -0.99 9.28
CA ARG A 31 16.47 -0.62 8.10
C ARG A 31 15.78 -1.84 7.50
N ALA A 32 14.52 -1.68 7.12
CA ALA A 32 13.73 -2.74 6.50
C ALA A 32 13.05 -2.27 5.20
N LYS A 33 12.95 -3.19 4.25
CA LYS A 33 12.11 -3.09 3.05
C LYS A 33 11.13 -4.26 3.03
N ASP A 34 9.88 -3.95 2.74
CA ASP A 34 8.81 -4.95 2.64
C ASP A 34 8.45 -5.16 1.17
N TYR A 35 8.20 -6.41 0.79
CA TYR A 35 7.74 -6.80 -0.54
C TYR A 35 6.52 -7.69 -0.42
N LEU A 36 5.49 -7.43 -1.22
CA LEU A 36 4.37 -8.34 -1.35
C LEU A 36 4.77 -9.50 -2.27
N LEU A 37 4.61 -10.72 -1.80
CA LEU A 37 4.88 -11.94 -2.54
C LEU A 37 3.56 -12.57 -2.99
N GLU A 38 3.38 -12.68 -4.30
CA GLU A 38 2.26 -13.40 -4.91
C GLU A 38 2.77 -14.71 -5.52
N VAL A 39 2.13 -15.81 -5.14
CA VAL A 39 2.34 -17.14 -5.72
C VAL A 39 1.03 -17.60 -6.33
N GLN A 40 1.07 -18.02 -7.60
CA GLN A 40 -0.13 -18.35 -8.35
C GLN A 40 -0.83 -19.61 -7.84
N LEU A 41 -0.04 -20.64 -7.53
CA LEU A 41 -0.55 -21.94 -7.11
C LEU A 41 -0.49 -22.07 -5.60
N VAL A 42 -1.44 -22.82 -5.05
CA VAL A 42 -1.54 -23.15 -3.62
C VAL A 42 -0.93 -24.53 -3.37
N ASN A 43 -0.46 -24.77 -2.14
CA ASN A 43 0.24 -25.99 -1.72
C ASN A 43 1.56 -26.25 -2.45
N GLU A 44 2.13 -25.22 -3.08
CA GLU A 44 3.47 -25.26 -3.63
C GLU A 44 4.49 -24.76 -2.61
N PRO A 45 5.69 -25.37 -2.54
CA PRO A 45 6.77 -24.86 -1.72
C PRO A 45 7.33 -23.55 -2.31
N ILE A 46 7.77 -22.69 -1.41
CA ILE A 46 8.37 -21.38 -1.68
C ILE A 46 9.77 -21.37 -1.05
N SER A 47 10.79 -21.11 -1.87
CA SER A 47 12.14 -20.79 -1.39
C SER A 47 12.33 -19.27 -1.48
N ILE A 48 12.81 -18.66 -0.39
CA ILE A 48 13.21 -17.26 -0.34
C ILE A 48 14.68 -17.23 0.08
N ASP A 49 15.53 -16.69 -0.76
CA ASP A 49 16.98 -16.62 -0.54
C ASP A 49 17.39 -15.14 -0.56
N LEU A 50 18.00 -14.66 0.53
CA LEU A 50 18.46 -13.29 0.69
C LEU A 50 19.99 -13.27 0.73
N PHE A 51 20.57 -12.82 -0.36
CA PHE A 51 22.01 -12.68 -0.53
C PHE A 51 22.47 -11.30 -0.07
N LYS A 52 23.44 -11.27 0.86
CA LYS A 52 24.16 -10.04 1.15
C LYS A 52 25.16 -9.79 0.03
N ASP A 53 25.02 -8.67 -0.67
CA ASP A 53 25.95 -8.30 -1.74
C ASP A 53 27.12 -7.44 -1.20
N ALA A 54 27.19 -7.30 0.12
CA ALA A 54 28.30 -6.70 0.87
C ALA A 54 28.62 -7.55 2.10
N SER A 55 29.90 -7.61 2.46
CA SER A 55 30.36 -8.39 3.63
C SER A 55 30.12 -7.68 4.98
N THR A 56 29.44 -6.54 4.99
CA THR A 56 29.40 -5.58 6.11
C THR A 56 28.14 -5.61 6.94
N TYR A 57 27.13 -6.39 6.54
CA TYR A 57 25.89 -6.52 7.31
C TYR A 57 25.43 -7.96 7.44
N ASP A 58 24.56 -8.16 8.42
CA ASP A 58 24.01 -9.44 8.82
C ASP A 58 22.59 -9.58 8.25
N PRO A 59 22.36 -10.28 7.13
CA PRO A 59 21.08 -10.29 6.44
C PRO A 59 20.02 -10.95 7.31
N TYR A 60 18.78 -10.51 7.17
CA TYR A 60 17.66 -11.12 7.88
C TYR A 60 16.43 -11.03 7.03
N VAL A 61 15.74 -12.14 6.87
CA VAL A 61 14.46 -12.19 6.18
C VAL A 61 13.37 -12.62 7.15
N GLU A 62 12.25 -11.90 7.12
CA GLU A 62 11.03 -12.26 7.85
C GLU A 62 9.89 -12.43 6.85
N VAL A 63 8.96 -13.34 7.14
CA VAL A 63 7.79 -13.59 6.31
C VAL A 63 6.54 -13.50 7.17
N TYR A 64 5.59 -12.72 6.70
CA TYR A 64 4.30 -12.50 7.35
C TYR A 64 3.17 -12.93 6.41
N GLN A 65 2.19 -13.67 6.90
CA GLN A 65 0.94 -13.97 6.21
C GLN A 65 -0.05 -12.82 6.40
N ILE A 66 -0.70 -12.43 5.32
CA ILE A 66 -1.76 -11.42 5.31
C ILE A 66 -2.96 -11.93 4.52
N PRO A 67 -4.19 -11.45 4.77
CA PRO A 67 -5.32 -11.78 3.91
C PRO A 67 -5.01 -11.44 2.44
N LYS A 68 -5.39 -12.32 1.51
CA LYS A 68 -5.17 -12.09 0.08
C LYS A 68 -5.80 -10.76 -0.38
N GLY A 69 -5.05 -9.99 -1.16
CA GLY A 69 -5.45 -8.66 -1.64
C GLY A 69 -5.10 -7.51 -0.67
N SER A 70 -4.45 -7.79 0.46
CA SER A 70 -4.04 -6.73 1.39
C SER A 70 -3.01 -5.80 0.76
N ARG A 71 -3.15 -4.49 1.00
CA ARG A 71 -2.26 -3.43 0.51
C ARG A 71 -1.93 -2.44 1.62
N GLY A 72 -0.72 -1.88 1.60
CA GLY A 72 -0.27 -0.84 2.53
C GLY A 72 1.22 -0.92 2.89
N ALA A 73 1.76 0.17 3.42
CA ALA A 73 3.18 0.27 3.79
C ALA A 73 3.53 -0.47 5.11
N ASN A 74 2.52 -0.91 5.88
CA ASN A 74 2.69 -1.51 7.21
C ASN A 74 1.99 -2.86 7.33
N LEU A 75 1.96 -3.63 6.24
CA LEU A 75 1.28 -4.93 6.20
C LEU A 75 1.92 -5.93 7.18
N ALA A 76 3.24 -5.95 7.28
CA ALA A 76 3.97 -6.84 8.19
C ALA A 76 3.64 -6.59 9.68
N GLU A 77 3.40 -5.35 10.11
CA GLU A 77 3.03 -5.04 11.50
C GLU A 77 1.67 -5.60 11.92
N THR A 78 0.87 -5.99 10.94
CA THR A 78 -0.51 -6.47 11.14
C THR A 78 -0.70 -7.91 10.67
N GLY A 79 0.30 -8.46 9.98
CA GLY A 79 0.32 -9.82 9.46
C GLY A 79 0.73 -10.82 10.52
N THR A 80 0.36 -12.08 10.29
CA THR A 80 0.79 -13.21 11.12
C THR A 80 2.22 -13.57 10.74
N PHE A 81 3.16 -13.40 11.67
CA PHE A 81 4.54 -13.86 11.48
C PHE A 81 4.59 -15.38 11.28
N VAL A 82 5.26 -15.85 10.21
CA VAL A 82 5.27 -17.30 9.86
C VAL A 82 6.63 -17.90 9.57
N ALA A 83 7.64 -17.10 9.21
CA ALA A 83 8.99 -17.61 8.98
C ALA A 83 10.02 -16.49 9.16
N GLN A 84 11.23 -16.87 9.56
CA GLN A 84 12.41 -16.01 9.54
C GLN A 84 13.66 -16.85 9.32
N ASP A 85 14.71 -16.22 8.82
CA ASP A 85 16.07 -16.77 8.84
C ASP A 85 17.06 -15.59 8.83
N ASP A 86 18.16 -15.71 9.59
CA ASP A 86 19.26 -14.75 9.63
C ASP A 86 20.38 -15.17 8.68
N ASP A 87 20.97 -16.34 8.82
CA ASP A 87 22.07 -16.70 7.92
C ASP A 87 22.37 -18.19 7.76
N SER A 88 21.65 -19.15 8.34
CA SER A 88 22.05 -20.57 8.24
C SER A 88 23.55 -20.84 8.58
N GLY A 89 24.21 -19.99 9.40
CA GLY A 89 25.60 -20.13 9.87
C GLY A 89 26.56 -19.01 9.44
N GLY A 90 27.55 -18.74 10.30
CA GLY A 90 28.39 -17.54 10.25
C GLY A 90 29.03 -17.23 8.89
N GLY A 91 28.48 -16.23 8.20
CA GLY A 91 28.99 -15.71 6.93
C GLY A 91 28.10 -15.97 5.72
N LEU A 92 26.97 -16.67 5.90
CA LEU A 92 26.10 -17.13 4.82
C LEU A 92 24.92 -16.16 4.59
N ASN A 93 24.06 -16.53 3.64
CA ASN A 93 22.90 -15.78 3.18
C ASN A 93 21.65 -16.35 3.86
N SER A 94 20.65 -15.51 4.16
CA SER A 94 19.41 -15.98 4.78
C SER A 94 18.58 -16.81 3.79
N ARG A 95 17.93 -17.87 4.26
CA ARG A 95 17.12 -18.76 3.44
C ARG A 95 15.89 -19.30 4.17
N ILE A 96 14.71 -19.03 3.62
CA ILE A 96 13.45 -19.72 3.96
C ILE A 96 13.23 -20.84 2.95
N ALA A 97 13.38 -22.10 3.35
CA ALA A 97 13.18 -23.25 2.47
C ALA A 97 11.89 -24.05 2.75
N ALA A 98 11.20 -23.77 3.86
CA ALA A 98 10.08 -24.57 4.36
C ALA A 98 8.72 -23.86 4.34
N LEU A 99 8.57 -22.81 3.52
CA LEU A 99 7.30 -22.11 3.38
C LEU A 99 6.43 -22.79 2.31
N THR A 100 5.17 -23.08 2.64
CA THR A 100 4.18 -23.60 1.69
C THR A 100 3.11 -22.56 1.44
N SER A 101 2.81 -22.29 0.17
CA SER A 101 1.72 -21.39 -0.25
C SER A 101 0.37 -21.90 0.25
N LEU A 102 -0.44 -21.01 0.85
CA LEU A 102 -1.78 -21.33 1.35
C LEU A 102 -2.86 -20.62 0.53
N PRO A 103 -4.07 -21.20 0.42
CA PRO A 103 -5.19 -20.51 -0.19
C PRO A 103 -5.64 -19.31 0.65
N GLY A 104 -6.03 -18.22 -0.02
CA GLY A 104 -6.66 -17.06 0.63
C GLY A 104 -5.73 -16.11 1.38
N VAL A 105 -4.41 -16.31 1.30
CA VAL A 105 -3.40 -15.41 1.89
C VAL A 105 -2.44 -14.90 0.82
N ASP A 106 -1.91 -13.70 1.04
CA ASP A 106 -0.67 -13.23 0.42
C ASP A 106 0.44 -13.23 1.50
N TYR A 107 1.68 -12.97 1.09
CA TYR A 107 2.82 -12.92 2.00
C TYR A 107 3.52 -11.56 1.90
N VAL A 108 3.99 -11.03 3.02
CA VAL A 108 4.99 -9.96 3.04
C VAL A 108 6.34 -10.58 3.33
N VAL A 109 7.30 -10.36 2.44
CA VAL A 109 8.71 -10.68 2.64
C VAL A 109 9.42 -9.41 3.05
N ARG A 110 9.88 -9.36 4.30
CA ARG A 110 10.65 -8.25 4.85
C ARG A 110 12.13 -8.58 4.77
N VAL A 111 12.88 -7.73 4.09
CA VAL A 111 14.34 -7.75 4.06
C VAL A 111 14.85 -6.72 5.05
N THR A 112 15.69 -7.15 6.00
CA THR A 112 16.29 -6.29 7.02
C THR A 112 17.69 -6.80 7.38
N SER A 113 18.28 -6.24 8.43
CA SER A 113 19.49 -6.77 9.06
C SER A 113 19.19 -7.28 10.46
N PHE A 114 19.81 -8.40 10.86
CA PHE A 114 19.63 -8.98 12.19
C PHE A 114 20.13 -8.04 13.30
N SER A 115 21.19 -7.29 13.02
CA SER A 115 21.78 -6.31 13.94
C SER A 115 21.77 -4.88 13.35
N ALA A 116 22.23 -3.90 14.12
CA ALA A 116 22.36 -2.53 13.65
C ALA A 116 23.28 -2.40 12.42
N LEU A 117 22.89 -1.54 11.48
CA LEU A 117 23.70 -1.24 10.31
C LEU A 117 24.77 -0.19 10.65
N SER A 118 26.04 -0.53 10.47
CA SER A 118 27.18 0.37 10.70
C SER A 118 27.40 1.40 9.59
N SER A 119 26.84 1.16 8.40
CA SER A 119 26.89 2.05 7.25
C SER A 119 25.70 1.81 6.32
N LEU A 120 25.36 2.81 5.53
CA LEU A 120 24.32 2.75 4.50
C LEU A 120 24.85 3.41 3.22
N PRO A 121 24.43 2.94 2.03
CA PRO A 121 23.48 1.84 1.81
C PRO A 121 24.11 0.44 1.92
N GLN A 122 23.30 -0.58 2.21
CA GLN A 122 23.72 -2.00 2.21
C GLN A 122 23.05 -2.75 1.05
N PRO A 123 23.79 -3.19 0.02
CA PRO A 123 23.22 -3.87 -1.13
C PRO A 123 22.85 -5.33 -0.81
N PHE A 124 21.79 -5.82 -1.47
CA PHE A 124 21.32 -7.18 -1.33
C PHE A 124 20.65 -7.67 -2.61
N THR A 125 20.58 -8.99 -2.73
CA THR A 125 19.78 -9.67 -3.75
C THR A 125 18.77 -10.59 -3.08
N LEU A 126 17.49 -10.38 -3.35
CA LEU A 126 16.38 -11.23 -2.92
C LEU A 126 15.96 -12.12 -4.09
N GLN A 127 15.98 -13.43 -3.88
CA GLN A 127 15.48 -14.41 -4.84
C GLN A 127 14.31 -15.17 -4.23
N VAL A 128 13.23 -15.32 -5.00
CA VAL A 128 12.11 -16.18 -4.63
C VAL A 128 11.89 -17.20 -5.73
N SER A 129 11.60 -18.45 -5.36
CA SER A 129 11.29 -19.49 -6.33
C SER A 129 10.22 -20.45 -5.83
N THR A 130 9.53 -21.06 -6.79
CA THR A 130 8.59 -22.15 -6.58
C THR A 130 8.71 -23.17 -7.72
N PRO A 131 8.53 -24.48 -7.48
CA PRO A 131 8.69 -25.50 -8.51
C PRO A 131 7.73 -25.31 -9.69
N ASN A 132 6.47 -24.96 -9.40
CA ASN A 132 5.37 -24.90 -10.36
C ASN A 132 4.64 -23.55 -10.32
N GLY A 133 3.99 -23.17 -11.43
CA GLY A 133 3.23 -21.92 -11.53
C GLY A 133 4.12 -20.70 -11.75
N THR A 134 3.68 -19.56 -11.23
CA THR A 134 4.38 -18.27 -11.31
C THR A 134 4.54 -17.65 -9.93
N VAL A 135 5.58 -16.84 -9.79
CA VAL A 135 5.89 -16.06 -8.58
C VAL A 135 6.23 -14.63 -8.98
N ALA A 136 5.76 -13.66 -8.20
CA ALA A 136 6.05 -12.24 -8.41
C ALA A 136 6.32 -11.55 -7.08
N LEU A 137 7.29 -10.63 -7.09
CA LEU A 137 7.47 -9.64 -6.04
C LEU A 137 6.77 -8.35 -6.48
N LYS A 138 6.02 -7.78 -5.56
CA LYS A 138 5.15 -6.63 -5.78
C LYS A 138 5.41 -5.56 -4.72
N ASP A 139 5.16 -4.31 -5.08
CA ASP A 139 5.15 -3.22 -4.13
C ASP A 139 4.00 -3.41 -3.11
N PRO A 140 4.24 -3.37 -1.80
CA PRO A 140 3.19 -3.60 -0.80
C PRO A 140 2.05 -2.58 -0.83
N VAL A 141 2.32 -1.34 -1.25
CA VAL A 141 1.35 -0.24 -1.26
C VAL A 141 0.44 -0.35 -2.48
N THR A 142 1.04 -0.50 -3.66
CA THR A 142 0.35 -0.45 -4.95
C THR A 142 0.01 -1.83 -5.51
N GLY A 143 0.60 -2.91 -5.00
CA GLY A 143 0.41 -4.27 -5.52
C GLY A 143 1.01 -4.51 -6.91
N VAL A 144 1.82 -3.59 -7.43
CA VAL A 144 2.40 -3.69 -8.77
C VAL A 144 3.65 -4.53 -8.75
N THR A 145 3.84 -5.34 -9.78
CA THR A 145 5.06 -6.14 -9.97
C THR A 145 6.29 -5.26 -10.07
N LEU A 146 7.33 -5.64 -9.33
CA LEU A 146 8.61 -4.96 -9.32
C LEU A 146 9.55 -5.53 -10.39
N ASP A 147 10.42 -4.68 -10.92
CA ASP A 147 11.54 -5.10 -11.77
C ASP A 147 12.67 -5.72 -10.94
N ALA A 148 13.71 -6.18 -11.63
CA ALA A 148 14.89 -6.76 -11.01
C ALA A 148 15.70 -5.76 -10.16
N ALA A 149 15.42 -4.46 -10.23
CA ALA A 149 16.02 -3.42 -9.38
C ALA A 149 15.09 -2.99 -8.22
N GLY A 150 13.91 -3.60 -8.10
CA GLY A 150 12.90 -3.25 -7.11
C GLY A 150 12.14 -1.96 -7.39
N ASN A 151 12.18 -1.48 -8.63
CA ASN A 151 11.31 -0.39 -9.08
C ASN A 151 9.99 -0.96 -9.58
N ILE A 152 8.93 -0.18 -9.40
CA ILE A 152 7.63 -0.47 -10.01
C ILE A 152 7.79 -0.51 -11.53
N ILE A 153 7.43 -1.63 -12.19
CA ILE A 153 7.44 -1.72 -13.66
C ILE A 153 6.27 -0.91 -14.21
N PRO A 154 6.49 0.21 -14.92
CA PRO A 154 5.41 0.98 -15.50
C PRO A 154 4.73 0.16 -16.59
N GLY A 155 3.42 -0.04 -16.48
CA GLY A 155 2.61 -0.71 -17.50
C GLY A 155 2.51 -2.24 -17.45
N SER A 156 3.09 -2.94 -16.47
CA SER A 156 2.91 -4.41 -16.33
C SER A 156 1.56 -4.83 -15.70
N GLY A 157 0.54 -3.98 -15.81
CA GLY A 157 -0.77 -4.16 -15.17
C GLY A 157 -1.00 -3.14 -14.06
N GLY A 158 -1.45 -1.95 -14.44
CA GLY A 158 -2.13 -0.97 -13.59
C GLY A 158 -1.40 -0.50 -12.34
N ASP A 159 -0.25 0.11 -12.53
CA ASP A 159 0.27 1.01 -11.50
C ASP A 159 -0.67 2.20 -11.33
N PRO A 160 -1.28 2.38 -10.14
CA PRO A 160 -2.25 3.44 -9.88
C PRO A 160 -1.67 4.87 -10.01
N LEU A 161 -0.33 5.00 -10.13
CA LEU A 161 0.41 6.26 -10.23
C LEU A 161 1.02 6.51 -11.63
N THR A 162 0.86 5.64 -12.62
CA THR A 162 1.40 5.89 -13.98
C THR A 162 0.33 6.00 -15.06
N GLY A 163 0.44 7.07 -15.83
CA GLY A 163 -0.51 7.40 -16.89
C GLY A 163 -1.70 8.22 -16.40
N ASN A 164 -2.50 8.69 -17.36
CA ASN A 164 -3.78 9.32 -17.06
C ASN A 164 -4.80 8.22 -16.79
N LEU A 165 -5.09 7.96 -15.52
CA LEU A 165 -5.90 6.82 -15.11
C LEU A 165 -7.27 7.25 -14.57
N PRO A 166 -8.36 6.60 -14.99
CA PRO A 166 -9.67 6.87 -14.43
C PRO A 166 -9.74 6.43 -12.96
N VAL A 167 -10.23 7.32 -12.11
CA VAL A 167 -10.50 7.03 -10.71
C VAL A 167 -11.92 6.52 -10.58
N ARG A 168 -12.05 5.21 -10.38
CA ARG A 168 -13.34 4.54 -10.18
C ARG A 168 -13.86 4.82 -8.79
N ARG A 169 -15.12 5.27 -8.69
CA ARG A 169 -15.86 5.38 -7.43
C ARG A 169 -16.72 4.15 -7.18
N PHE A 170 -16.68 3.63 -5.96
CA PHE A 170 -17.59 2.61 -5.46
C PHE A 170 -18.26 3.08 -4.18
N PHE A 171 -19.56 2.82 -4.04
CA PHE A 171 -20.25 2.92 -2.75
C PHE A 171 -20.15 1.59 -2.00
N ASP A 172 -19.59 1.61 -0.78
CA ASP A 172 -19.58 0.48 0.15
C ASP A 172 -20.87 0.50 0.98
N LYS A 173 -21.78 -0.42 0.68
CA LYS A 173 -23.10 -0.51 1.34
C LYS A 173 -22.99 -0.92 2.81
N THR A 174 -21.90 -1.57 3.20
CA THR A 174 -21.67 -2.00 4.58
C THR A 174 -21.05 -0.87 5.41
N ALA A 175 -19.98 -0.25 4.91
CA ALA A 175 -19.30 0.85 5.61
C ALA A 175 -20.07 2.18 5.51
N GLY A 176 -20.96 2.32 4.54
CA GLY A 176 -21.72 3.56 4.30
C GLY A 176 -20.84 4.72 3.81
N GLY A 177 -19.78 4.41 3.05
CA GLY A 177 -18.81 5.37 2.53
C GLY A 177 -18.39 5.04 1.10
N HIS A 178 -17.51 5.86 0.53
CA HIS A 178 -17.05 5.69 -0.85
C HIS A 178 -15.58 5.27 -0.91
N PHE A 179 -15.27 4.44 -1.89
CA PHE A 179 -13.92 3.99 -2.22
C PHE A 179 -13.52 4.51 -3.60
N TYR A 180 -12.30 5.04 -3.72
CA TYR A 180 -11.76 5.65 -4.94
C TYR A 180 -10.45 4.96 -5.29
N THR A 181 -10.33 4.48 -6.52
CA THR A 181 -9.12 3.76 -6.95
C THR A 181 -8.84 3.91 -8.44
N THR A 182 -7.55 3.97 -8.79
CA THR A 182 -7.00 3.75 -10.14
C THR A 182 -6.43 2.34 -10.30
N ASP A 183 -6.29 1.58 -9.21
CA ASP A 183 -5.73 0.23 -9.20
C ASP A 183 -6.75 -0.75 -9.82
N PRO A 184 -6.40 -1.45 -10.92
CA PRO A 184 -7.30 -2.39 -11.56
C PRO A 184 -7.60 -3.63 -10.69
N THR A 185 -6.69 -4.02 -9.81
CA THR A 185 -6.87 -5.12 -8.85
C THR A 185 -7.93 -4.74 -7.83
N GLU A 186 -7.78 -3.59 -7.16
CA GLU A 186 -8.79 -3.09 -6.23
C GLU A 186 -10.14 -2.93 -6.94
N LYS A 187 -10.16 -2.33 -8.13
CA LYS A 187 -11.35 -2.21 -8.96
C LYS A 187 -12.01 -3.58 -9.20
N ASN A 188 -11.25 -4.57 -9.65
CA ASN A 188 -11.77 -5.90 -9.96
C ASN A 188 -12.30 -6.61 -8.69
N GLU A 189 -11.64 -6.47 -7.55
CA GLU A 189 -12.11 -7.02 -6.28
C GLU A 189 -13.47 -6.46 -5.86
N ARG A 190 -13.70 -5.14 -6.02
CA ARG A 190 -14.99 -4.52 -5.69
C ARG A 190 -16.06 -4.91 -6.70
N LEU A 191 -15.72 -5.02 -8.00
CA LEU A 191 -16.63 -5.52 -9.03
C LEU A 191 -17.05 -6.97 -8.79
N ASN A 192 -16.15 -7.80 -8.27
CA ASN A 192 -16.41 -9.21 -7.93
C ASN A 192 -17.15 -9.38 -6.60
N ASN A 193 -17.44 -8.30 -5.86
CA ASN A 193 -18.23 -8.33 -4.63
C ASN A 193 -19.41 -7.32 -4.69
N PRO A 194 -20.40 -7.56 -5.58
CA PRO A 194 -21.51 -6.64 -5.80
C PRO A 194 -22.52 -6.63 -4.65
N THR A 195 -22.49 -7.60 -3.73
CA THR A 195 -23.35 -7.60 -2.54
C THR A 195 -22.94 -6.50 -1.57
N ARG A 196 -21.63 -6.23 -1.44
CA ARG A 196 -21.09 -5.13 -0.62
C ARG A 196 -20.90 -3.84 -1.41
N TYR A 197 -20.36 -3.88 -2.63
CA TYR A 197 -19.99 -2.68 -3.37
C TYR A 197 -20.93 -2.40 -4.54
N GLN A 198 -21.21 -1.12 -4.76
CA GLN A 198 -21.90 -0.62 -5.95
C GLN A 198 -20.92 0.26 -6.74
N SER A 199 -20.61 -0.13 -7.99
CA SER A 199 -19.81 0.71 -8.89
C SER A 199 -20.63 1.92 -9.32
N GLU A 200 -20.04 3.11 -9.22
CA GLU A 200 -20.68 4.39 -9.59
C GLU A 200 -20.01 5.07 -10.79
N GLY A 201 -19.05 4.38 -11.42
CA GLY A 201 -18.34 4.88 -12.59
C GLY A 201 -17.08 5.66 -12.25
N ASP A 202 -16.45 6.20 -13.29
CA ASP A 202 -15.21 6.97 -13.17
C ASP A 202 -15.54 8.43 -12.84
N GLU A 203 -15.03 8.95 -11.73
CA GLU A 203 -15.40 10.28 -11.22
C GLU A 203 -14.51 11.39 -11.79
N PHE A 204 -13.23 11.10 -11.99
CA PHE A 204 -12.23 11.98 -12.58
C PHE A 204 -11.05 11.16 -13.10
N ILE A 205 -10.12 11.80 -13.80
CA ILE A 205 -8.87 11.16 -14.25
C ILE A 205 -7.71 11.65 -13.37
N ALA A 206 -6.99 10.71 -12.74
CA ALA A 206 -5.72 11.00 -12.08
C ALA A 206 -4.66 11.33 -13.15
N PRO A 207 -3.95 12.47 -13.04
CA PRO A 207 -2.94 12.87 -14.03
C PRO A 207 -1.69 11.98 -13.99
N ALA A 208 -1.09 11.70 -15.14
CA ALA A 208 0.19 11.00 -15.22
C ALA A 208 1.34 11.77 -14.55
N ALA A 209 1.31 13.10 -14.65
CA ALA A 209 2.36 14.00 -14.16
C ALA A 209 1.77 15.02 -13.17
N GLY A 210 1.13 14.52 -12.12
CA GLY A 210 0.71 15.35 -10.98
C GLY A 210 1.89 15.83 -10.14
N ASN A 211 1.79 17.01 -9.52
CA ASN A 211 2.81 17.51 -8.60
C ASN A 211 2.56 17.12 -7.13
N ALA A 212 1.50 16.34 -6.88
CA ALA A 212 1.14 15.84 -5.57
C ALA A 212 0.49 14.47 -5.68
N LYS A 213 0.60 13.67 -4.63
CA LYS A 213 -0.01 12.33 -4.57
C LYS A 213 -1.04 12.29 -3.46
N VAL A 214 -2.19 11.68 -3.76
CA VAL A 214 -3.26 11.50 -2.78
C VAL A 214 -2.91 10.31 -1.91
N GLN A 215 -2.79 10.55 -0.60
CA GLN A 215 -2.67 9.50 0.40
C GLN A 215 -4.05 9.01 0.82
N ARG A 216 -4.20 7.69 0.94
CA ARG A 216 -5.38 7.03 1.47
C ARG A 216 -5.13 6.54 2.89
N PHE A 217 -6.12 6.74 3.75
CA PHE A 217 -6.13 6.25 5.13
C PHE A 217 -7.39 5.43 5.34
N PHE A 218 -7.24 4.21 5.86
CA PHE A 218 -8.33 3.33 6.22
C PHE A 218 -8.73 3.54 7.68
N ASN A 219 -10.00 3.85 7.92
CA ASN A 219 -10.56 3.96 9.25
C ASN A 219 -10.98 2.57 9.76
N THR A 220 -10.24 2.01 10.73
CA THR A 220 -10.51 0.69 11.28
C THR A 220 -11.77 0.63 12.13
N ALA A 221 -12.31 1.77 12.57
CA ALA A 221 -13.54 1.82 13.36
C ALA A 221 -14.80 1.69 12.49
N SER A 222 -14.81 2.31 11.30
CA SER A 222 -15.98 2.36 10.41
C SER A 222 -15.83 1.56 9.13
N GLY A 223 -14.61 1.17 8.76
CA GLY A 223 -14.32 0.59 7.44
C GLY A 223 -14.32 1.61 6.30
N THR A 224 -14.38 2.92 6.58
CA THR A 224 -14.38 3.99 5.56
C THR A 224 -12.97 4.51 5.28
N TYR A 225 -12.84 5.37 4.26
CA TYR A 225 -11.54 5.87 3.80
C TYR A 225 -11.48 7.39 3.80
N PHE A 226 -10.29 7.93 4.09
CA PHE A 226 -9.96 9.35 3.96
C PHE A 226 -8.86 9.54 2.92
N TYR A 227 -8.98 10.60 2.11
CA TYR A 227 -8.10 10.88 0.98
C TYR A 227 -7.62 12.33 1.05
N THR A 228 -6.31 12.54 1.02
CA THR A 228 -5.75 13.90 1.02
C THR A 228 -4.37 13.92 0.39
N ASN A 229 -4.01 15.02 -0.26
CA ASN A 229 -2.64 15.32 -0.68
C ASN A 229 -2.04 16.50 0.13
N LYS A 230 -2.76 16.98 1.15
CA LYS A 230 -2.34 18.12 1.98
C LYS A 230 -1.42 17.63 3.11
N PRO A 231 -0.16 18.08 3.19
CA PRO A 231 0.77 17.64 4.24
C PRO A 231 0.24 17.88 5.66
N THR A 232 -0.51 18.97 5.88
CA THR A 232 -1.12 19.29 7.19
C THR A 232 -2.19 18.28 7.61
N ASP A 233 -3.04 17.85 6.67
CA ASP A 233 -4.07 16.84 6.95
C ASP A 233 -3.42 15.48 7.25
N ILE A 234 -2.40 15.12 6.46
CA ILE A 234 -1.63 13.88 6.62
C ILE A 234 -1.00 13.82 8.01
N GLN A 235 -0.34 14.89 8.44
CA GLN A 235 0.28 14.98 9.76
C GLN A 235 -0.79 14.91 10.87
N PHE A 236 -1.89 15.66 10.72
CA PHE A 236 -2.98 15.66 11.70
C PHE A 236 -3.58 14.25 11.89
N VAL A 237 -3.87 13.52 10.81
CA VAL A 237 -4.41 12.16 10.88
C VAL A 237 -3.45 11.24 11.63
N ARG A 238 -2.15 11.28 11.32
CA ARG A 238 -1.14 10.43 11.97
C ARG A 238 -0.97 10.73 13.45
N ASP A 239 -1.01 12.00 13.82
CA ASP A 239 -0.74 12.43 15.20
C ASP A 239 -1.97 12.31 16.11
N ASN A 240 -3.18 12.45 15.55
CA ASN A 240 -4.39 12.66 16.37
C ASN A 240 -5.47 11.60 16.16
N LEU A 241 -5.42 10.79 15.10
CA LEU A 241 -6.50 9.87 14.73
C LEU A 241 -6.01 8.41 14.65
N PRO A 242 -5.77 7.75 15.79
CA PRO A 242 -5.18 6.40 15.84
C PRO A 242 -6.03 5.30 15.18
N GLN A 243 -7.32 5.56 14.93
CA GLN A 243 -8.20 4.67 14.18
C GLN A 243 -7.93 4.68 12.67
N PHE A 244 -7.16 5.64 12.17
CA PHE A 244 -6.78 5.69 10.76
C PHE A 244 -5.41 5.03 10.54
N ARG A 245 -5.39 4.01 9.68
CA ARG A 245 -4.18 3.37 9.19
C ARG A 245 -3.82 3.95 7.83
N ALA A 246 -2.60 4.48 7.69
CA ALA A 246 -2.11 4.93 6.40
C ALA A 246 -1.92 3.73 5.46
N GLU A 247 -2.57 3.77 4.29
CA GLU A 247 -2.40 2.78 3.22
C GLU A 247 -1.41 3.25 2.16
N GLY A 248 -1.10 4.54 2.10
CA GLY A 248 -0.07 5.11 1.22
C GLY A 248 -0.63 5.94 0.07
N GLU A 249 0.19 6.18 -0.94
CA GLU A 249 -0.13 6.99 -2.12
C GLU A 249 -0.93 6.16 -3.13
N VAL A 250 -2.14 6.61 -3.50
CA VAL A 250 -3.09 5.80 -4.27
C VAL A 250 -3.42 6.35 -5.66
N PHE A 251 -3.16 7.62 -5.94
CA PHE A 251 -3.21 8.21 -7.27
C PHE A 251 -2.55 9.60 -7.27
N ASN A 252 -2.08 10.04 -8.43
CA ASN A 252 -1.55 11.39 -8.64
C ASN A 252 -2.68 12.43 -8.64
N SER A 253 -2.30 13.69 -8.38
CA SER A 253 -3.17 14.86 -8.35
C SER A 253 -2.35 16.13 -8.55
N TYR A 254 -3.02 17.29 -8.56
CA TYR A 254 -2.37 18.57 -8.36
C TYR A 254 -2.79 19.18 -7.01
N ASN A 255 -1.83 19.77 -6.29
CA ASN A 255 -2.10 20.50 -5.04
C ASN A 255 -2.65 21.92 -5.27
N THR A 256 -2.48 22.45 -6.48
CA THR A 256 -2.98 23.77 -6.90
C THR A 256 -3.68 23.65 -8.25
N ALA A 257 -4.54 24.64 -8.58
CA ALA A 257 -5.15 24.72 -9.89
C ALA A 257 -4.07 24.86 -10.99
N VAL A 258 -4.17 24.05 -12.04
CA VAL A 258 -3.35 24.13 -13.24
C VAL A 258 -4.25 24.10 -14.47
N SER A 259 -3.75 24.56 -15.62
CA SER A 259 -4.52 24.57 -16.87
C SER A 259 -5.00 23.16 -17.23
N GLY A 260 -6.29 23.02 -17.52
CA GLY A 260 -6.92 21.74 -17.89
C GLY A 260 -7.29 20.83 -16.71
N ALA A 261 -6.93 21.19 -15.47
CA ALA A 261 -7.37 20.47 -14.29
C ALA A 261 -8.68 21.04 -13.72
N ILE A 262 -9.47 20.18 -13.10
CA ILE A 262 -10.72 20.49 -12.40
C ILE A 262 -10.58 20.19 -10.90
N PRO A 263 -11.28 20.93 -10.03
CA PRO A 263 -11.26 20.67 -8.59
C PRO A 263 -12.01 19.38 -8.24
N VAL A 264 -11.48 18.64 -7.27
CA VAL A 264 -12.19 17.58 -6.54
C VAL A 264 -12.56 18.13 -5.17
N PHE A 265 -13.87 18.21 -4.92
CA PHE A 265 -14.44 18.74 -3.69
C PHE A 265 -14.54 17.64 -2.64
N ARG A 266 -14.30 17.98 -1.38
CA ARG A 266 -14.44 17.06 -0.24
C ARG A 266 -15.54 17.54 0.69
N PHE A 267 -16.33 16.59 1.18
CA PHE A 267 -17.40 16.82 2.13
C PHE A 267 -17.29 15.86 3.30
N THR A 268 -17.42 16.35 4.53
CA THR A 268 -17.59 15.47 5.70
C THR A 268 -19.03 14.98 5.75
N ASN A 269 -19.25 13.69 6.00
CA ASN A 269 -20.57 13.14 6.26
C ASN A 269 -20.89 13.21 7.75
N LEU A 270 -21.67 14.22 8.14
CA LEU A 270 -22.04 14.49 9.51
C LEU A 270 -23.04 13.48 10.08
N ALA A 271 -23.87 12.85 9.25
CA ALA A 271 -24.80 11.83 9.74
C ALA A 271 -24.05 10.64 10.34
N ARG A 272 -22.99 10.18 9.68
CA ARG A 272 -22.17 9.05 10.17
C ARG A 272 -21.37 9.41 11.41
N GLU A 273 -20.79 10.60 11.46
CA GLU A 273 -20.08 11.08 12.67
C GLU A 273 -21.01 11.27 13.87
N ARG A 274 -22.29 11.60 13.66
CA ARG A 274 -23.30 11.67 14.73
C ARG A 274 -23.66 10.29 15.29
N GLU A 275 -23.66 9.25 14.45
CA GLU A 275 -23.89 7.87 14.90
C GLU A 275 -22.74 7.39 15.81
N ASN A 276 -21.51 7.70 15.42
CA ASN A 276 -20.31 7.47 16.22
C ASN A 276 -19.24 8.49 15.81
N PRO A 277 -18.67 9.29 16.74
CA PRO A 277 -17.60 10.25 16.42
C PRO A 277 -16.36 9.63 15.77
N GLN A 278 -16.17 8.31 15.90
CA GLN A 278 -15.09 7.58 15.23
C GLN A 278 -15.42 7.20 13.78
N ASN A 279 -16.68 7.31 13.34
CA ASN A 279 -17.12 7.05 11.97
C ASN A 279 -16.87 8.24 11.03
N ILE A 280 -15.66 8.79 11.10
CA ILE A 280 -15.21 9.87 10.23
C ILE A 280 -15.18 9.35 8.79
N THR A 281 -16.05 9.92 7.95
CA THR A 281 -16.19 9.53 6.55
C THR A 281 -16.47 10.73 5.67
N HIS A 282 -15.94 10.67 4.45
CA HIS A 282 -15.93 11.78 3.52
C HIS A 282 -16.47 11.36 2.16
N PHE A 283 -17.05 12.33 1.46
CA PHE A 283 -17.46 12.21 0.07
C PHE A 283 -16.61 13.10 -0.81
N TYR A 284 -16.24 12.62 -2.00
CA TYR A 284 -15.41 13.34 -2.96
C TYR A 284 -16.11 13.39 -4.31
N THR A 285 -16.10 14.56 -4.95
CA THR A 285 -16.67 14.69 -6.29
C THR A 285 -15.98 15.76 -7.11
N ALA A 286 -15.76 15.48 -8.39
CA ALA A 286 -15.33 16.46 -9.39
C ALA A 286 -16.53 17.03 -10.17
N SER A 287 -17.68 16.35 -10.10
CA SER A 287 -18.92 16.79 -10.74
C SER A 287 -19.51 18.02 -10.04
N ALA A 288 -19.61 19.13 -10.77
CA ALA A 288 -20.26 20.35 -10.27
C ALA A 288 -21.74 20.12 -9.92
N ALA A 289 -22.44 19.27 -10.67
CA ALA A 289 -23.83 18.92 -10.40
C ALA A 289 -23.97 18.11 -9.11
N THR A 290 -23.13 17.08 -8.93
CA THR A 290 -23.13 16.27 -7.71
C THR A 290 -22.73 17.11 -6.50
N ARG A 291 -21.75 18.01 -6.65
CA ARG A 291 -21.38 18.99 -5.63
C ARG A 291 -22.59 19.81 -5.18
N ALA A 292 -23.33 20.40 -6.11
CA ALA A 292 -24.50 21.21 -5.80
C ALA A 292 -25.59 20.41 -5.04
N VAL A 293 -25.81 19.15 -5.43
CA VAL A 293 -26.75 18.25 -4.74
C VAL A 293 -26.29 17.96 -3.31
N VAL A 294 -25.01 17.64 -3.10
CA VAL A 294 -24.49 17.31 -1.76
C VAL A 294 -24.41 18.54 -0.86
N GLN A 295 -24.06 19.72 -1.41
CA GLN A 295 -24.07 20.99 -0.69
C GLN A 295 -25.44 21.38 -0.14
N ALA A 296 -26.53 20.98 -0.82
CA ALA A 296 -27.89 21.25 -0.36
C ALA A 296 -28.33 20.36 0.81
N ARG A 297 -27.53 19.33 1.17
CA ARG A 297 -27.87 18.41 2.24
C ARG A 297 -27.31 18.86 3.59
N SER A 298 -28.15 18.84 4.63
CA SER A 298 -27.78 19.23 6.00
C SER A 298 -26.94 18.20 6.76
N ASP A 299 -26.80 16.99 6.21
CA ASP A 299 -25.98 15.92 6.74
C ASP A 299 -24.56 15.89 6.15
N PHE A 300 -24.21 16.85 5.28
CA PHE A 300 -22.85 17.04 4.78
C PHE A 300 -22.33 18.44 5.10
N ARG A 301 -21.03 18.54 5.35
CA ARG A 301 -20.31 19.81 5.44
C ARG A 301 -19.35 19.93 4.26
N ASP A 302 -19.49 20.97 3.45
CA ASP A 302 -18.51 21.28 2.39
C ASP A 302 -17.18 21.72 3.02
N GLU A 303 -16.09 21.04 2.67
CA GLU A 303 -14.73 21.38 3.09
C GLU A 303 -13.91 22.03 1.95
N GLY A 304 -14.56 22.31 0.82
CA GLY A 304 -13.98 22.93 -0.35
C GLY A 304 -13.13 21.96 -1.16
N VAL A 305 -12.09 22.49 -1.81
CA VAL A 305 -11.22 21.72 -2.70
C VAL A 305 -10.25 20.88 -1.87
N ALA A 306 -10.30 19.56 -2.07
CA ALA A 306 -9.29 18.65 -1.53
C ALA A 306 -8.02 18.65 -2.37
N PHE A 307 -8.18 18.49 -3.69
CA PHE A 307 -7.10 18.47 -4.67
C PHE A 307 -7.68 18.72 -6.07
N TYR A 308 -6.82 18.77 -7.09
CA TYR A 308 -7.23 18.93 -8.49
C TYR A 308 -6.84 17.69 -9.30
N ALA A 309 -7.65 17.36 -10.31
CA ALA A 309 -7.51 16.21 -11.19
C ALA A 309 -7.85 16.58 -12.64
N LEU A 310 -7.70 15.67 -13.59
CA LEU A 310 -8.14 15.88 -14.97
C LEU A 310 -9.64 15.55 -15.10
N PRO A 311 -10.35 16.19 -16.05
CA PRO A 311 -11.77 15.91 -16.28
C PRO A 311 -12.01 14.44 -16.65
N PRO A 312 -13.15 13.86 -16.22
CA PRO A 312 -13.55 12.51 -16.66
C PRO A 312 -13.73 12.48 -18.18
N THR A 313 -13.47 11.31 -18.78
CA THR A 313 -13.66 11.05 -20.22
C THR A 313 -15.12 10.90 -20.60
#